data_AF-A0A9D2PD94-F1
#
_entry.id   AF-A0A9D2PD94-F1
#
_cell.length_a   1.000
_cell.length_b   1.000
_cell.length_c   1.000
_cell.angle_alpha   90.00
_cell.angle_beta   90.00
_cell.angle_gamma   90.00
#
_symmetry.space_group_name_H-M   'P 1'
#
loop_
_entity.id
_entity.type
_entity.pdbx_description
1 polymer ?
#
loop_
_entity_poly.entity_id
_entity_poly.type
_entity_poly.pdbx_seq_one_letter_code
_entity_poly.pdbx_strand_id
1 'polypeptide(L)'
;MENRDLSWEDLEQIRNDDLAAEEFARRVEQDFLITAPRDLKESVIKRCSQPDVQLSAGARALSRRTRLLLYSLKVGAAVAFSVLMLALLPPSLPSGPDVRFSVPFYQKARQITDGLNRMSYELSNWEVYLYDKEKE
;
A
#
# COMPACT_ATOMS: atom_id res chain seq x y z
N MET A 1 -18.10 38.88 -18.15
CA MET A 1 -17.10 38.28 -17.23
C MET A 1 -15.88 37.99 -18.07
N GLU A 2 -14.85 38.81 -17.92
CA GLU A 2 -13.65 38.77 -18.74
C GLU A 2 -12.70 37.74 -18.14
N ASN A 3 -12.56 36.59 -18.80
CA ASN A 3 -11.63 35.54 -18.42
C ASN A 3 -10.24 36.01 -18.83
N ARG A 4 -9.54 36.75 -17.96
CA ARG A 4 -8.13 37.10 -18.19
C ARG A 4 -7.29 35.95 -17.71
N ASP A 5 -6.71 35.23 -18.67
CA ASP A 5 -5.68 34.25 -18.39
C ASP A 5 -4.48 34.98 -17.74
N LEU A 6 -4.11 34.55 -16.52
CA LEU A 6 -2.93 35.07 -15.82
C LEU A 6 -1.67 34.66 -16.59
N SER A 7 -0.81 35.63 -16.90
CA SER A 7 0.50 35.33 -17.50
C SER A 7 1.41 34.65 -16.47
N TRP A 8 2.40 33.88 -16.95
CA TRP A 8 3.44 33.31 -16.10
C TRP A 8 4.20 34.38 -15.32
N GLU A 9 4.37 35.55 -15.91
CA GLU A 9 5.05 36.70 -15.31
C GLU A 9 4.26 37.24 -14.11
N ASP A 10 2.93 37.30 -14.22
CA ASP A 10 2.05 37.74 -13.14
C ASP A 10 2.11 36.76 -11.96
N LEU A 11 2.15 35.45 -12.24
CA LEU A 11 2.28 34.41 -11.21
C LEU A 11 3.64 34.45 -10.51
N GLU A 12 4.71 34.74 -11.25
CA GLU A 12 6.04 34.90 -10.69
C GLU A 12 6.14 36.14 -9.81
N GLN A 13 5.48 37.22 -10.20
CA GLN A 13 5.36 38.43 -9.38
C GLN A 13 4.57 38.15 -8.08
N ILE A 14 3.42 37.48 -8.18
CA ILE A 14 2.61 37.07 -7.02
C ILE A 14 3.41 36.17 -6.07
N ARG A 15 4.29 35.30 -6.59
CA ARG A 15 5.14 34.44 -5.77
C ARG A 15 6.21 35.21 -5.01
N ASN A 16 6.78 36.25 -5.61
CA ASN A 16 7.96 36.93 -5.09
C ASN A 16 7.62 38.18 -4.25
N ASP A 17 6.41 38.74 -4.36
CA ASP A 17 5.96 39.94 -3.65
C ASP A 17 4.72 39.66 -2.80
N ASP A 18 4.87 39.80 -1.48
CA ASP A 18 3.81 39.59 -0.50
C ASP A 18 2.62 40.54 -0.71
N LEU A 19 2.86 41.78 -1.15
CA LEU A 19 1.78 42.74 -1.40
C LEU A 19 0.94 42.30 -2.61
N ALA A 20 1.60 41.89 -3.69
CA ALA A 20 0.94 41.36 -4.88
C ALA A 20 0.16 40.08 -4.55
N ALA A 21 0.69 39.23 -3.66
CA ALA A 21 0.00 38.04 -3.17
C ALA A 21 -1.28 38.39 -2.39
N GLU A 22 -1.23 39.37 -1.50
CA GLU A 22 -2.42 39.81 -0.76
C GLU A 22 -3.49 40.44 -1.66
N GLU A 23 -3.09 41.27 -2.63
CA GLU A 23 -4.02 41.86 -3.59
C GLU A 23 -4.69 40.81 -4.48
N PHE A 24 -3.91 39.80 -4.89
CA PHE A 24 -4.42 38.66 -5.63
C PHE A 24 -5.39 37.84 -4.78
N ALA A 25 -5.03 37.52 -3.53
CA ALA A 25 -5.90 36.79 -2.61
C ALA A 25 -7.23 37.53 -2.39
N ARG A 26 -7.18 38.84 -2.16
CA ARG A 26 -8.38 39.68 -2.01
C ARG A 26 -9.27 39.68 -3.24
N ARG A 27 -8.67 39.70 -4.44
CA ARG A 27 -9.43 39.63 -5.70
C ARG A 27 -10.08 38.27 -5.87
N VAL A 28 -9.34 37.20 -5.60
CA VAL A 28 -9.87 35.83 -5.66
C VAL A 28 -11.00 35.64 -4.65
N GLU A 29 -10.84 36.19 -3.45
CA GLU A 29 -11.88 36.21 -2.44
C GLU A 29 -13.12 36.94 -2.95
N GLN A 30 -12.99 38.15 -3.49
CA GLN A 30 -14.13 38.95 -3.92
C GLN A 30 -14.88 38.35 -5.11
N ASP A 31 -14.16 37.76 -6.06
CA ASP A 31 -14.73 37.25 -7.32
C ASP A 31 -15.14 35.76 -7.24
N PHE A 32 -14.50 34.96 -6.38
CA PHE A 32 -14.65 33.50 -6.34
C PHE A 32 -14.98 32.92 -4.95
N LEU A 33 -15.22 33.74 -3.91
CA LEU A 33 -15.78 33.22 -2.65
C LEU A 33 -17.20 32.72 -2.88
N ILE A 34 -17.30 31.42 -3.09
CA ILE A 34 -18.52 30.67 -2.86
C ILE A 34 -18.73 30.50 -1.36
N THR A 35 -19.93 30.83 -0.89
CA THR A 35 -20.31 30.55 0.50
C THR A 35 -20.19 29.06 0.75
N ALA A 36 -19.39 28.68 1.75
CA ALA A 36 -19.21 27.29 2.13
C ALA A 36 -20.58 26.66 2.46
N PRO A 37 -20.91 25.47 1.90
CA PRO A 37 -22.11 24.75 2.27
C PRO A 37 -22.16 24.52 3.78
N ARG A 38 -23.37 24.57 4.38
CA ARG A 38 -23.56 24.40 5.84
C ARG A 38 -22.88 23.12 6.38
N ASP A 39 -22.87 22.06 5.57
CA ASP A 39 -22.35 20.74 5.96
C ASP A 39 -20.92 20.46 5.46
N LEU A 40 -20.18 21.50 5.01
CA LEU A 40 -18.83 21.32 4.47
C LEU A 40 -17.89 20.66 5.50
N LYS A 41 -17.95 21.11 6.75
CA LYS A 41 -17.14 20.53 7.83
C LYS A 41 -17.46 19.05 8.04
N GLU A 42 -18.74 18.72 8.15
CA GLU A 42 -19.18 17.34 8.40
C GLU A 42 -18.85 16.41 7.23
N SER A 43 -19.06 16.88 6.00
CA SER A 43 -18.74 16.10 4.79
C SER A 43 -17.24 15.87 4.61
N VAL A 44 -16.38 16.84 4.93
CA VAL A 44 -14.93 16.67 4.90
C VAL A 44 -14.48 15.69 5.99
N ILE A 45 -14.96 15.84 7.23
CA ILE A 45 -14.63 14.91 8.32
C ILE A 45 -15.08 13.49 7.97
N LYS A 46 -16.31 13.33 7.49
CA LYS A 46 -16.87 12.04 7.06
C LYS A 46 -16.08 11.41 5.92
N ARG A 47 -15.50 12.23 5.02
CA ARG A 47 -14.69 11.73 3.91
C ARG A 47 -13.27 11.39 4.33
N CYS A 48 -12.67 12.16 5.24
CA CYS A 48 -11.38 11.86 5.83
C CYS A 48 -11.43 10.60 6.71
N SER A 49 -12.56 10.32 7.34
CA SER A 49 -12.75 9.09 8.12
C SER A 49 -13.00 7.85 7.25
N GLN A 50 -13.16 7.99 5.93
CA GLN A 50 -13.34 6.83 5.07
C GLN A 50 -12.09 5.94 5.05
N PRO A 51 -12.27 4.61 5.09
CA PRO A 51 -11.16 3.68 5.11
C PRO A 51 -10.27 3.83 3.88
N ASP A 52 -10.81 4.14 2.69
CA ASP A 52 -10.01 4.37 1.48
C ASP A 52 -8.98 5.51 1.62
N VAL A 53 -9.37 6.60 2.28
CA VAL A 53 -8.48 7.76 2.50
C VAL A 53 -7.46 7.46 3.59
N GLN A 54 -7.89 6.79 4.66
CA GLN A 54 -6.99 6.40 5.76
C GLN A 54 -6.01 5.31 5.35
N LEU A 55 -6.44 4.33 4.55
CA LEU A 55 -5.62 3.24 4.04
C LEU A 55 -4.63 3.74 2.99
N SER A 56 -5.02 4.67 2.12
CA SER A 56 -4.08 5.26 1.15
C SER A 56 -3.03 6.15 1.82
N ALA A 57 -3.41 6.93 2.84
CA ALA A 57 -2.46 7.69 3.66
C ALA A 57 -1.57 6.76 4.51
N GLY A 58 -2.16 5.73 5.12
CA GLY A 58 -1.50 4.70 5.91
C GLY A 58 -0.53 3.86 5.08
N ALA A 59 -0.89 3.48 3.85
CA ALA A 59 -0.04 2.73 2.93
C ALA A 59 1.19 3.54 2.52
N ARG A 60 1.05 4.85 2.29
CA ARG A 60 2.18 5.75 2.03
C ARG A 60 3.12 5.85 3.25
N ALA A 61 2.57 5.89 4.46
CA ALA A 61 3.36 5.90 5.70
C ALA A 61 4.05 4.55 5.98
N LEU A 62 3.32 3.44 5.78
CA LEU A 62 3.85 2.08 5.92
C LEU A 62 4.94 1.81 4.88
N SER A 63 4.77 2.28 3.64
CA SER A 63 5.69 2.03 2.52
C SER A 63 7.15 2.38 2.82
N ARG A 64 7.42 3.43 3.62
CA ARG A 64 8.80 3.78 4.02
C ARG A 64 9.32 2.89 5.14
N ARG A 65 8.46 2.53 6.10
CA ARG A 65 8.82 1.72 7.28
C ARG A 65 8.97 0.23 6.96
N THR A 66 8.29 -0.27 5.92
CA THR A 66 8.36 -1.68 5.53
C THR A 66 9.54 -2.00 4.62
N ARG A 67 10.30 -1.02 4.09
CA ARG A 67 11.45 -1.28 3.20
C ARG A 67 12.48 -2.20 3.84
N LEU A 68 12.82 -1.96 5.10
CA LEU A 68 13.78 -2.80 5.83
C LEU A 68 13.24 -4.22 6.04
N LEU A 69 11.95 -4.35 6.38
CA LEU A 69 11.29 -5.65 6.54
C LEU A 69 11.20 -6.42 5.21
N LEU A 70 10.88 -5.75 4.11
CA LEU A 70 10.83 -6.36 2.79
C LEU A 70 12.22 -6.77 2.31
N TYR A 71 13.25 -5.97 2.61
CA TYR A 71 14.62 -6.31 2.26
C TYR A 71 15.14 -7.49 3.09
N SER A 72 14.94 -7.46 4.41
CA SER A 72 15.31 -8.58 5.27
C SER A 72 14.53 -9.85 4.93
N LEU A 73 13.25 -9.74 4.55
CA LEU A 73 12.45 -10.86 4.08
C LEU A 73 12.91 -11.38 2.72
N LYS A 74 13.28 -10.51 1.77
CA LYS A 74 13.80 -10.92 0.46
C LYS A 74 15.12 -11.68 0.61
N VAL A 75 16.05 -11.15 1.38
CA VAL A 75 17.33 -11.79 1.65
C VAL A 75 17.11 -13.07 2.46
N GLY A 76 16.27 -13.02 3.50
CA GLY A 76 15.91 -14.17 4.32
C GLY A 76 15.27 -15.30 3.51
N ALA A 77 14.35 -14.98 2.59
CA ALA A 77 13.73 -15.94 1.68
C ALA A 77 14.76 -16.55 0.73
N ALA A 78 15.68 -15.75 0.16
CA ALA A 78 16.73 -16.27 -0.71
C ALA A 78 17.69 -17.22 0.05
N VAL A 79 18.06 -16.87 1.28
CA VAL A 79 18.89 -17.72 2.15
C VAL A 79 18.15 -18.99 2.52
N ALA A 80 16.90 -18.90 2.98
CA ALA A 80 16.07 -20.05 3.30
C ALA A 80 15.86 -20.97 2.10
N PHE A 81 15.63 -20.40 0.91
CA PHE A 81 15.49 -21.17 -0.33
C PHE A 81 16.79 -21.86 -0.72
N SER A 82 17.93 -21.20 -0.56
CA SER A 82 19.25 -21.80 -0.84
C SER A 82 19.54 -22.96 0.10
N VAL A 83 19.28 -22.80 1.40
CA VAL A 83 19.44 -23.86 2.41
C VAL A 83 18.47 -25.01 2.14
N LEU A 84 17.20 -24.70 1.82
CA LEU A 84 16.20 -25.69 1.47
C LEU A 84 16.63 -26.49 0.23
N MET A 85 17.08 -25.81 -0.81
CA MET A 85 17.54 -26.42 -2.05
C MET A 85 18.77 -27.32 -1.82
N LEU A 86 19.69 -26.92 -0.94
CA LEU A 86 20.81 -27.76 -0.51
C LEU A 86 20.36 -28.97 0.32
N ALA A 87 19.44 -28.76 1.25
CA ALA A 87 18.90 -29.82 2.11
C ALA A 87 18.11 -30.87 1.32
N LEU A 88 17.53 -30.48 0.18
CA LEU A 88 16.82 -31.37 -0.73
C LEU A 88 17.75 -32.06 -1.74
N LEU A 89 19.03 -31.67 -1.81
CA LEU A 89 19.99 -32.29 -2.72
C LEU A 89 20.41 -33.66 -2.16
N PRO A 90 20.27 -34.75 -2.94
CA PRO A 90 20.73 -36.07 -2.49
C PRO A 90 22.26 -36.10 -2.32
N PRO A 91 22.79 -36.82 -1.32
CA PRO A 91 24.22 -36.81 -0.97
C PRO A 91 25.15 -37.45 -2.01
N SER A 92 24.62 -38.14 -3.02
CA SER A 92 25.39 -38.73 -4.12
C SER A 92 24.99 -38.06 -5.44
N LEU A 93 25.67 -36.95 -5.77
CA LEU A 93 25.62 -36.33 -7.09
C LEU A 93 26.50 -37.15 -8.05
N PRO A 94 25.96 -37.87 -9.06
CA PRO A 94 26.80 -38.36 -10.14
C PRO A 94 27.35 -37.16 -10.91
N SER A 95 28.67 -37.12 -11.13
CA SER A 95 29.34 -36.07 -11.91
C SER A 95 28.91 -36.17 -13.39
N GLY A 96 27.79 -35.56 -13.75
CA GLY A 96 27.25 -35.52 -15.12
C GLY A 96 26.03 -34.59 -15.24
N PRO A 97 25.67 -34.13 -16.45
CA PRO A 97 24.78 -32.98 -16.67
C PRO A 97 23.27 -33.28 -16.49
N ASP A 98 22.89 -34.43 -15.95
CA ASP A 98 21.48 -34.81 -15.79
C ASP A 98 21.03 -34.65 -14.33
N VAL A 99 20.64 -33.43 -13.98
CA VAL A 99 19.91 -33.14 -12.73
C VAL A 99 18.47 -33.66 -12.88
N ARG A 100 18.27 -34.97 -12.76
CA ARG A 100 16.92 -35.54 -12.61
C ARG A 100 16.43 -35.26 -11.20
N PHE A 101 15.70 -34.15 -11.05
CA PHE A 101 14.98 -33.78 -9.83
C PHE A 101 14.05 -34.94 -9.43
N SER A 102 14.43 -35.68 -8.39
CA SER A 102 13.74 -36.92 -8.04
C SER A 102 12.29 -36.66 -7.62
N VAL A 103 11.42 -37.56 -8.05
CA VAL A 103 9.96 -37.59 -7.89
C VAL A 103 9.40 -37.49 -6.44
N PRO A 104 10.13 -37.76 -5.31
CA PRO A 104 9.54 -37.70 -3.97
C PRO A 104 9.05 -36.31 -3.50
N PHE A 105 9.48 -35.22 -4.14
CA PHE A 105 9.15 -33.86 -3.70
C PHE A 105 7.66 -33.51 -3.88
N TYR A 106 7.02 -33.98 -4.95
CA TYR A 106 5.63 -33.60 -5.27
C TYR A 106 4.61 -34.09 -4.23
N GLN A 107 4.82 -35.26 -3.63
CA GLN A 107 3.94 -35.76 -2.57
C GLN A 107 4.05 -34.92 -1.29
N LYS A 108 5.27 -34.53 -0.92
CA LYS A 108 5.50 -33.72 0.28
C LYS A 108 5.03 -32.27 0.09
N ALA A 109 5.21 -31.73 -1.11
CA ALA A 109 4.66 -30.43 -1.49
C ALA A 109 3.13 -30.40 -1.44
N ARG A 110 2.45 -31.45 -1.93
CA ARG A 110 0.98 -31.57 -1.81
C ARG A 110 0.52 -31.57 -0.35
N GLN A 111 1.17 -32.32 0.54
CA GLN A 111 0.82 -32.33 1.97
C GLN A 111 0.96 -30.95 2.63
N ILE A 112 1.98 -30.17 2.22
CA ILE A 112 2.16 -28.80 2.70
C ILE A 112 1.06 -27.89 2.14
N THR A 113 0.72 -28.00 0.86
CA THR A 113 -0.35 -27.23 0.23
C THR A 113 -1.71 -27.53 0.87
N ASP A 114 -2.00 -28.80 1.17
CA ASP A 114 -3.24 -29.21 1.84
C ASP A 114 -3.31 -28.65 3.27
N GLY A 115 -2.18 -28.67 4.00
CA GLY A 115 -2.06 -28.02 5.32
C GLY A 115 -2.28 -26.50 5.27
N LEU A 116 -1.74 -25.84 4.25
CA LEU A 116 -1.91 -24.39 4.04
C LEU A 116 -3.36 -24.03 3.73
N ASN A 117 -4.00 -24.78 2.84
CA ASN A 117 -5.42 -24.59 2.51
C ASN A 117 -6.28 -24.76 3.77
N ARG A 118 -6.00 -25.77 4.60
CA ARG A 118 -6.72 -25.98 5.86
C ARG A 118 -6.57 -24.79 6.82
N MET A 119 -5.35 -24.28 7.00
CA MET A 119 -5.12 -23.10 7.83
C MET A 119 -5.78 -21.85 7.27
N SER A 120 -5.82 -21.71 5.94
CA SER A 120 -6.53 -20.61 5.27
C SER A 120 -8.02 -20.61 5.63
N TYR A 121 -8.66 -21.78 5.60
CA TYR A 121 -10.06 -21.90 6.02
C TYR A 121 -10.26 -21.57 7.50
N GLU A 122 -9.35 -22.02 8.39
CA GLU A 122 -9.43 -21.69 9.82
C GLU A 122 -9.29 -20.18 10.08
N LEU A 123 -8.42 -19.49 9.35
CA LEU A 123 -8.26 -18.02 9.44
C LEU A 123 -9.47 -17.27 8.90
N SER A 124 -10.01 -17.67 7.74
CA SER A 124 -11.23 -17.06 7.20
C SER A 124 -12.42 -17.26 8.12
N ASN A 125 -12.51 -18.40 8.81
CA ASN A 125 -13.58 -18.62 9.79
C ASN A 125 -13.42 -17.73 11.03
N TRP A 126 -12.18 -17.49 11.49
CA TRP A 126 -11.92 -16.56 12.60
C TRP A 126 -12.29 -15.12 12.24
N GLU A 127 -12.06 -14.69 11.00
CA GLU A 127 -12.50 -13.38 10.52
C GLU A 127 -14.03 -13.22 10.62
N VAL A 128 -14.79 -14.28 10.34
CA VAL A 128 -16.27 -14.28 10.51
C VAL A 128 -16.68 -14.19 11.98
N TYR A 129 -16.01 -14.90 12.90
CA TYR A 129 -16.31 -14.83 14.34
C TYR A 129 -16.02 -13.45 14.96
N LEU A 130 -15.08 -12.67 14.39
CA LEU A 130 -14.81 -11.30 14.83
C LEU A 130 -15.95 -10.33 14.45
N TYR A 131 -16.65 -10.57 13.34
CA TYR A 131 -17.80 -9.74 12.93
C TYR A 131 -19.07 -10.00 13.73
N ASP A 132 -19.24 -11.20 14.30
CA ASP A 132 -20.44 -11.57 15.06
C ASP A 132 -20.41 -11.01 16.49
N LYS A 133 -19.21 -10.83 17.07
CA LYS A 133 -19.03 -10.26 18.41
C LYS A 133 -19.24 -8.75 18.52
N GLU A 134 -19.32 -8.02 17.41
CA GLU A 134 -19.66 -6.58 17.42
C GLU A 134 -21.18 -6.30 17.31
N LYS A 135 -22.02 -7.35 17.30
CA LYS A 135 -23.48 -7.22 17.15
C LYS A 135 -24.32 -7.63 18.37
N GLU A 136 -23.70 -8.00 19.49
CA GLU A 136 -24.36 -8.11 20.81
C GLU A 136 -24.01 -6.91 21.69
#